data_AF-A0A7S0QCG1-F1
#
_entry.id   AF-A0A7S0QCG1-F1
#
_cell.length_a   1.000
_cell.length_b   1.000
_cell.length_c   1.000
_cell.angle_alpha   90.00
_cell.angle_beta   90.00
_cell.angle_gamma   90.00
#
_symmetry.space_group_name_H-M   'P 1'
#
loop_
_entity.id
_entity.type
_entity.pdbx_description
1 polymer ?
#
loop_
_entity_poly.entity_id
_entity_poly.type
_entity_poly.pdbx_seq_one_letter_code
_entity_poly.pdbx_strand_id
1 'polypeptide(L)'
;QGRLANCYFLAAISSCADGDDDFLVRDLIVEEGHDVGVYGVKFFVNGRWTTVVVDDLFPCTLVGSRWRPIFASPRVNEEDPRNEKELWSLIFEKAWAKLHMSYEATAGGVTEDVHNYLTAGVCSTLRINLNSEEDWKTLVGFADPHHFALLSTAV
;
A
#
# COMPACT_ATOMS: atom_id res chain seq x y z
N GLN A 1 -0.47 -7.93 -6.65
CA GLN A 1 0.98 -8.01 -6.38
C GLN A 1 1.71 -8.54 -7.61
N GLY A 2 2.92 -8.05 -7.90
CA GLY A 2 3.79 -8.55 -8.97
C GLY A 2 4.85 -9.53 -8.48
N ARG A 3 6.05 -9.48 -9.08
CA ARG A 3 7.12 -10.47 -8.90
C ARG A 3 7.97 -10.31 -7.62
N LEU A 4 7.68 -9.33 -6.78
CA LEU A 4 8.45 -9.00 -5.59
C LEU A 4 7.70 -9.46 -4.32
N ALA A 5 8.43 -9.94 -3.32
CA ALA A 5 7.87 -10.40 -2.04
C ALA A 5 7.56 -9.22 -1.07
N ASN A 6 6.83 -8.22 -1.57
CA ASN A 6 6.39 -7.03 -0.83
C ASN A 6 4.86 -7.02 -0.57
N CYS A 7 4.25 -8.20 -0.44
CA CYS A 7 2.81 -8.37 -0.15
C CYS A 7 2.38 -7.59 1.10
N TYR A 8 3.20 -7.59 2.15
CA TYR A 8 2.95 -6.87 3.39
C TYR A 8 2.67 -5.38 3.14
N PHE A 9 3.43 -4.76 2.23
CA PHE A 9 3.26 -3.35 1.87
C PHE A 9 1.98 -3.13 1.06
N LEU A 10 1.75 -3.94 0.02
CA LEU A 10 0.56 -3.82 -0.82
C LEU A 10 -0.74 -4.09 -0.04
N ALA A 11 -0.71 -5.00 0.94
CA ALA A 11 -1.84 -5.27 1.83
C ALA A 11 -2.12 -4.06 2.73
N ALA A 12 -1.09 -3.43 3.30
CA ALA A 12 -1.25 -2.25 4.15
C ALA A 12 -1.81 -1.04 3.41
N ILE A 13 -1.28 -0.71 2.23
CA ILE A 13 -1.83 0.42 1.46
C ILE A 13 -3.26 0.13 1.01
N SER A 14 -3.60 -1.13 0.73
CA SER A 14 -4.95 -1.51 0.33
C SER A 14 -5.94 -1.38 1.49
N SER A 15 -5.55 -1.68 2.74
CA SER A 15 -6.42 -1.44 3.89
C SER A 15 -6.58 0.04 4.20
N CYS A 16 -5.56 0.87 3.92
CA CYS A 16 -5.69 2.33 4.05
C CYS A 16 -6.53 2.95 2.92
N ALA A 17 -6.72 2.24 1.80
CA ALA A 17 -7.61 2.61 0.70
C ALA A 17 -9.06 2.12 0.91
N ASP A 18 -9.35 1.39 1.99
CA ASP A 18 -10.68 0.86 2.27
C ASP A 18 -11.45 1.85 3.16
N GLY A 19 -12.52 2.46 2.64
CA GLY A 19 -13.35 3.43 3.35
C GLY A 19 -14.07 4.41 2.42
N ASP A 20 -15.09 5.11 2.92
CA ASP A 20 -16.01 5.91 2.10
C ASP A 20 -15.37 7.14 1.39
N ASP A 21 -14.11 7.50 1.69
CA ASP A 21 -13.47 8.71 1.15
C ASP A 21 -12.01 8.57 0.66
N ASP A 22 -11.40 7.38 0.71
CA ASP A 22 -9.96 7.15 0.42
C ASP A 22 -9.01 8.16 1.11
N PHE A 23 -9.46 8.79 2.20
CA PHE A 23 -8.89 10.06 2.69
C PHE A 23 -7.40 9.93 3.01
N LEU A 24 -6.98 8.80 3.58
CA LEU A 24 -5.58 8.56 3.89
C LEU A 24 -4.72 8.44 2.65
N VAL A 25 -5.11 7.63 1.67
CA VAL A 25 -4.30 7.45 0.45
C VAL A 25 -4.22 8.77 -0.32
N ARG A 26 -5.30 9.54 -0.37
CA ARG A 26 -5.32 10.88 -0.98
C ARG A 26 -4.43 11.86 -0.24
N ASP A 27 -4.50 11.90 1.11
CA ASP A 27 -3.63 12.78 1.89
C ASP A 27 -2.16 12.42 1.70
N LEU A 28 -1.83 11.13 1.59
CA LEU A 28 -0.46 10.66 1.46
C LEU A 28 0.18 10.97 0.08
N ILE A 29 -0.62 11.21 -0.96
CA ILE A 29 -0.13 11.63 -2.28
C ILE A 29 -0.05 13.16 -2.32
N VAL A 30 1.12 13.67 -2.70
CA VAL A 30 1.30 15.08 -3.07
C VAL A 30 1.05 15.19 -4.58
N GLU A 31 -0.08 15.78 -4.96
CA GLU A 31 -0.53 15.92 -6.36
C GLU A 31 0.20 17.02 -7.16
N GLU A 32 1.04 17.83 -6.51
CA GLU A 32 1.84 18.85 -7.17
C GLU A 32 2.87 18.21 -8.12
N GLY A 33 2.78 18.53 -9.42
CA GLY A 33 3.73 18.06 -10.45
C GLY A 33 3.28 16.84 -11.27
N HIS A 34 2.02 16.40 -11.13
CA HIS A 34 1.49 15.29 -11.94
C HIS A 34 1.56 15.57 -13.46
N ASP A 35 1.45 16.84 -13.86
CA ASP A 35 1.51 17.31 -15.24
C ASP A 35 2.90 17.21 -15.85
N VAL A 36 3.93 17.13 -15.01
CA VAL A 36 5.34 16.94 -15.40
C VAL A 36 5.89 15.56 -14.99
N GLY A 37 5.03 14.63 -14.58
CA GLY A 37 5.40 13.25 -14.25
C GLY A 37 6.16 13.10 -12.92
N VAL A 38 5.97 14.02 -11.98
CA VAL A 38 6.60 14.00 -10.65
C VAL A 38 5.52 13.84 -9.58
N TYR A 39 5.78 12.95 -8.62
CA TYR A 39 4.84 12.62 -7.54
C TYR A 39 5.56 12.59 -6.20
N GLY A 40 4.90 13.04 -5.14
CA GLY A 40 5.37 12.88 -3.76
C GLY A 40 4.51 11.90 -2.98
N VAL A 41 5.14 11.07 -2.13
CA VAL A 41 4.43 10.22 -1.17
C VAL A 41 4.94 10.53 0.23
N LYS A 42 4.02 10.83 1.16
CA LYS A 42 4.36 11.05 2.57
C LYS A 42 4.51 9.70 3.29
N PHE A 43 5.58 9.57 4.07
CA PHE A 43 5.76 8.50 5.04
C PHE A 43 6.15 9.10 6.39
N PHE A 44 5.68 8.50 7.48
CA PHE A 44 6.10 8.83 8.82
C PHE A 44 7.38 8.06 9.18
N VAL A 45 8.52 8.75 9.06
CA VAL A 45 9.84 8.16 9.23
C VAL A 45 10.49 8.76 10.48
N ASN A 46 10.91 7.91 11.42
CA ASN A 46 11.62 8.34 12.64
C ASN A 46 10.93 9.49 13.40
N GLY A 47 9.60 9.42 13.52
CA GLY A 47 8.81 10.41 14.25
C GLY A 47 8.43 11.67 13.46
N ARG A 48 8.68 11.71 12.14
CA ARG A 48 8.39 12.88 11.30
C ARG A 48 7.83 12.49 9.94
N TRP A 49 6.83 13.25 9.47
CA TRP A 49 6.34 13.14 8.09
C TRP A 49 7.43 13.58 7.10
N THR A 50 7.78 12.68 6.20
CA THR A 50 8.83 12.83 5.19
C THR A 50 8.24 12.55 3.82
N THR A 51 8.41 13.46 2.87
CA THR A 51 7.92 13.27 1.49
C THR A 51 9.02 12.65 0.63
N VAL A 52 8.71 11.51 0.02
CA VAL A 52 9.56 10.82 -0.95
C VAL A 52 9.06 11.16 -2.36
N VAL A 53 9.89 11.90 -3.11
CA VAL A 53 9.57 12.32 -4.48
C VAL A 53 10.05 11.27 -5.48
N VAL A 54 9.21 10.90 -6.44
CA VAL A 54 9.50 9.93 -7.51
C VAL A 54 8.98 10.43 -8.86
N ASP A 55 9.63 10.03 -9.94
CA ASP A 55 9.15 10.22 -11.30
C ASP A 55 8.19 9.08 -11.74
N ASP A 56 7.61 9.20 -12.93
CA ASP A 56 6.66 8.26 -13.53
C ASP A 56 7.29 7.12 -14.37
N LEU A 57 8.63 6.93 -14.30
CA LEU A 57 9.31 5.83 -14.99
C LEU A 57 9.25 4.56 -14.14
N PHE A 58 8.43 3.59 -14.55
CA PHE A 58 8.24 2.33 -13.83
C PHE A 58 8.93 1.14 -14.52
N PRO A 59 9.51 0.19 -13.77
CA PRO A 59 10.02 -1.07 -14.32
C PRO A 59 8.92 -1.88 -14.99
N CYS A 60 9.04 -2.06 -16.31
CA CYS A 60 8.08 -2.78 -17.13
C CYS A 60 8.72 -3.95 -17.89
N THR A 61 7.95 -4.99 -18.14
CA THR A 61 8.35 -6.12 -19.00
C THR A 61 7.37 -6.25 -20.15
N LEU A 62 7.84 -6.77 -21.29
CA LEU A 62 6.98 -7.09 -22.41
C LEU A 62 6.25 -8.42 -22.15
N VAL A 63 4.92 -8.40 -22.21
CA VAL A 63 4.05 -9.59 -22.13
C VAL A 63 3.24 -9.66 -23.42
N GLY A 64 3.62 -10.60 -24.29
CA GLY A 64 3.12 -10.63 -25.67
C GLY A 64 3.57 -9.39 -26.44
N SER A 65 2.63 -8.52 -26.78
CA SER A 65 2.87 -7.25 -27.49
C SER A 65 2.63 -6.00 -26.63
N ARG A 66 2.39 -6.14 -25.31
CA ARG A 66 2.10 -5.03 -24.40
C ARG A 66 3.12 -4.95 -23.27
N TRP A 67 3.57 -3.73 -22.94
CA TRP A 67 4.36 -3.47 -21.73
C TRP A 67 3.45 -3.54 -20.50
N ARG A 68 3.91 -4.24 -19.46
CA ARG A 68 3.22 -4.34 -18.18
C ARG A 68 4.19 -4.06 -17.03
N PRO A 69 3.76 -3.37 -15.95
CA PRO A 69 4.56 -3.24 -14.74
C PRO A 69 5.00 -4.60 -14.19
N ILE A 70 6.23 -4.69 -13.69
CA ILE A 70 6.80 -5.96 -13.17
C ILE A 70 6.39 -6.22 -11.71
N PHE A 71 6.13 -5.16 -10.96
CA PHE A 71 5.86 -5.17 -9.53
C PHE A 71 4.38 -4.85 -9.26
N ALA A 72 4.03 -3.78 -8.56
CA ALA A 72 2.64 -3.35 -8.40
C ALA A 72 1.93 -3.27 -9.76
N SER A 73 0.79 -3.92 -9.86
CA SER A 73 0.01 -4.03 -11.08
C SER A 73 -1.41 -3.60 -10.76
N PRO A 74 -1.91 -2.50 -11.36
CA PRO A 74 -3.27 -2.06 -11.15
C PRO A 74 -4.21 -3.06 -11.81
N ARG A 75 -5.44 -3.15 -11.30
CA ARG A 75 -6.46 -3.96 -11.96
C ARG A 75 -6.80 -3.31 -13.29
N VAL A 76 -6.59 -4.04 -14.37
CA VAL A 76 -7.06 -3.63 -15.69
C VAL A 76 -8.39 -4.34 -15.92
N ASN A 77 -9.50 -3.62 -15.76
CA ASN A 77 -10.79 -4.11 -16.22
C ASN A 77 -10.98 -3.64 -17.67
N GLU A 78 -10.82 -4.56 -18.63
CA GLU A 78 -10.99 -4.21 -20.05
C GLU A 78 -12.44 -3.84 -20.41
N GLU A 79 -13.41 -4.12 -19.53
CA GLU A 79 -14.84 -3.84 -19.71
C GLU A 79 -15.33 -2.56 -19.01
N ASP A 80 -14.55 -1.94 -18.12
CA ASP A 80 -14.94 -0.69 -17.45
C ASP A 80 -14.56 0.52 -18.33
N PRO A 81 -15.50 1.37 -18.76
CA PRO A 81 -15.19 2.57 -19.54
C PRO A 81 -14.38 3.62 -18.75
N ARG A 82 -14.32 3.52 -17.41
CA ARG A 82 -13.43 4.29 -16.54
C ARG A 82 -12.05 3.63 -16.40
N ASN A 83 -11.56 2.97 -17.46
CA ASN A 83 -10.24 2.35 -17.56
C ASN A 83 -9.10 3.40 -17.51
N GLU A 84 -9.18 4.30 -16.55
CA GLU A 84 -8.14 5.20 -16.14
C GLU A 84 -7.06 4.32 -15.53
N LYS A 85 -5.86 4.44 -16.08
CA LYS A 85 -4.70 3.70 -15.59
C LYS A 85 -4.41 4.21 -14.18
N GLU A 86 -4.80 3.46 -13.17
CA GLU A 86 -4.47 3.77 -11.79
C GLU A 86 -2.95 3.65 -11.58
N LEU A 87 -2.27 4.78 -11.39
CA LEU A 87 -0.82 4.82 -11.17
C LEU A 87 -0.44 4.82 -9.69
N TRP A 88 -1.39 5.14 -8.79
CA TRP A 88 -1.12 5.36 -7.38
C TRP A 88 -0.37 4.18 -6.75
N SER A 89 -0.80 2.94 -7.01
CA SER A 89 -0.16 1.75 -6.43
C SER A 89 1.30 1.59 -6.88
N LEU A 90 1.64 1.96 -8.12
CA LEU A 90 3.01 1.96 -8.62
C LEU A 90 3.84 3.08 -8.01
N ILE A 91 3.25 4.27 -7.84
CA ILE A 91 3.89 5.43 -7.21
C ILE A 91 4.25 5.10 -5.76
N PHE A 92 3.31 4.56 -4.99
CA PHE A 92 3.53 4.13 -3.60
C PHE A 92 4.64 3.09 -3.50
N GLU A 93 4.59 2.05 -4.33
CA GLU A 93 5.61 1.00 -4.31
C GLU A 93 7.00 1.54 -4.71
N LYS A 94 7.08 2.44 -5.69
CA LYS A 94 8.34 3.09 -6.08
C LYS A 94 8.88 3.99 -4.98
N ALA A 95 8.02 4.75 -4.32
CA ALA A 95 8.42 5.60 -3.20
C ALA A 95 8.90 4.76 -2.01
N TRP A 96 8.24 3.64 -1.73
CA TRP A 96 8.66 2.67 -0.72
C TRP A 96 10.03 2.05 -1.04
N ALA A 97 10.24 1.65 -2.28
CA ALA A 97 11.52 1.16 -2.78
C ALA A 97 12.63 2.23 -2.66
N LYS A 98 12.33 3.49 -2.99
CA LYS A 98 13.28 4.60 -2.86
C LYS A 98 13.64 4.86 -1.39
N LEU A 99 12.67 4.79 -0.49
CA LEU A 99 12.91 4.90 0.96
C LEU A 99 13.85 3.81 1.47
N HIS A 100 13.76 2.60 0.89
CA HIS A 100 14.59 1.44 1.21
C HIS A 100 15.77 1.24 0.24
N MET A 101 16.13 2.28 -0.53
CA MET A 101 17.25 2.31 -1.49
C MET A 101 17.11 1.45 -2.76
N SER A 102 16.28 0.40 -2.78
CA SER A 102 15.98 -0.38 -3.98
C SER A 102 14.66 -1.15 -3.87
N TYR A 103 14.12 -1.62 -5.01
CA TYR A 103 12.95 -2.51 -5.01
C TYR A 103 13.25 -3.83 -4.28
N GLU A 104 14.39 -4.45 -4.55
CA GLU A 104 14.77 -5.74 -3.95
C GLU A 104 14.87 -5.66 -2.42
N ALA A 105 15.34 -4.54 -1.89
CA ALA A 105 15.43 -4.29 -0.44
C ALA A 105 14.07 -4.26 0.26
N THR A 106 12.96 -4.12 -0.47
CA THR A 106 11.61 -4.12 0.12
C THR A 106 11.02 -5.53 0.27
N ALA A 107 11.73 -6.59 -0.11
CA ALA A 107 11.27 -7.97 0.05
C ALA A 107 11.29 -8.42 1.52
N GLY A 108 10.21 -9.06 1.98
CA GLY A 108 10.19 -9.75 3.29
C GLY A 108 10.03 -8.86 4.53
N GLY A 109 9.19 -7.83 4.45
CA GLY A 109 8.85 -6.97 5.60
C GLY A 109 7.58 -7.40 6.36
N VAL A 110 7.26 -6.64 7.40
CA VAL A 110 6.06 -6.84 8.23
C VAL A 110 5.04 -5.73 7.98
N THR A 111 3.76 -6.11 7.93
CA THR A 111 2.66 -5.19 7.62
C THR A 111 2.46 -4.13 8.70
N GLU A 112 2.81 -4.47 9.94
CA GLU A 112 2.74 -3.59 11.11
C GLU A 112 3.62 -2.34 10.95
N ASP A 113 4.86 -2.54 10.52
CA ASP A 113 5.79 -1.44 10.27
C ASP A 113 5.22 -0.49 9.23
N VAL A 114 4.67 -1.02 8.13
CA VAL A 114 4.10 -0.21 7.05
C VAL A 114 2.97 0.68 7.57
N HIS A 115 2.08 0.19 8.43
CA HIS A 115 1.02 1.03 9.03
C HIS A 115 1.59 2.18 9.84
N ASN A 116 2.67 1.95 10.60
CA ASN A 116 3.33 3.01 11.34
C ASN A 116 3.87 4.09 10.36
N TYR A 117 4.44 3.69 9.22
CA TYR A 117 4.87 4.62 8.17
C TYR A 117 3.69 5.34 7.49
N LEU A 118 2.53 4.73 7.35
CA LEU A 118 1.38 5.33 6.65
C LEU A 118 0.52 6.21 7.55
N THR A 119 0.47 5.94 8.85
CA THR A 119 -0.52 6.55 9.76
C THR A 119 0.09 7.35 10.91
N ALA A 120 1.38 7.19 11.20
CA ALA A 120 1.99 7.62 12.46
C ALA A 120 1.34 7.02 13.72
N GLY A 121 0.49 6.00 13.55
CA GLY A 121 -0.26 5.35 14.60
C GLY A 121 0.54 4.29 15.34
N VAL A 122 -0.16 3.59 16.24
CA VAL A 122 0.36 2.43 16.96
C VAL A 122 -0.39 1.21 16.47
N CYS A 123 0.37 0.16 16.15
CA CYS A 123 -0.22 -1.12 15.80
C CYS A 123 -0.21 -2.09 16.98
N SER A 124 -1.11 -3.06 16.93
CA SER A 124 -1.19 -4.12 17.91
C SER A 124 -1.56 -5.42 17.23
N THR A 125 -0.77 -6.46 17.49
CA THR A 125 -1.00 -7.79 16.93
C THR A 125 -1.76 -8.66 17.92
N LEU A 126 -2.96 -9.10 17.54
CA LEU A 126 -3.72 -10.12 18.27
C LEU A 126 -3.54 -11.50 17.62
N ARG A 127 -3.30 -12.52 18.44
CA ARG A 127 -3.42 -13.91 18.01
C ARG A 127 -4.85 -14.37 18.29
N ILE A 128 -5.57 -14.70 17.23
CA ILE A 128 -6.97 -15.13 17.31
C ILE A 128 -7.11 -16.60 16.90
N ASN A 129 -7.98 -17.32 17.61
CA ASN A 129 -8.54 -18.59 17.20
C ASN A 129 -9.94 -18.32 16.64
N LEU A 130 -10.13 -18.55 15.34
CA LEU A 130 -11.42 -18.29 14.67
C LEU A 130 -12.58 -19.15 15.19
N ASN A 131 -12.30 -20.21 15.96
CA ASN A 131 -13.31 -21.03 16.62
C ASN A 131 -13.68 -20.52 18.03
N SER A 132 -12.99 -19.49 18.53
CA SER A 132 -13.25 -18.87 19.83
C SER A 132 -14.26 -17.73 19.68
N GLU A 133 -15.39 -17.86 20.35
CA GLU A 133 -16.42 -16.80 20.37
C GLU A 133 -15.93 -15.53 21.09
N GLU A 134 -14.99 -15.67 22.03
CA GLU A 134 -14.38 -14.56 22.77
C GLU A 134 -13.43 -13.75 21.88
N ASP A 135 -12.64 -14.43 21.05
CA ASP A 135 -11.71 -13.79 20.11
C ASP A 135 -12.50 -13.06 19.01
N TRP A 136 -13.63 -13.63 18.59
CA TRP A 136 -14.56 -12.97 17.66
C TRP A 136 -15.14 -11.68 18.25
N LYS A 137 -15.62 -11.71 19.51
CA LYS A 137 -16.11 -10.50 20.20
C LYS A 137 -15.03 -9.44 20.32
N THR A 138 -13.80 -9.86 20.61
CA THR A 138 -12.66 -8.95 20.67
C THR A 138 -12.40 -8.29 19.32
N LEU A 139 -12.41 -9.06 18.23
CA LEU A 139 -12.21 -8.55 16.87
C LEU A 139 -13.32 -7.56 16.45
N VAL A 140 -14.58 -7.89 16.71
CA VAL A 140 -15.72 -7.00 16.45
C VAL A 140 -15.64 -5.73 17.30
N GLY A 141 -15.12 -5.81 18.53
CA GLY A 141 -14.88 -4.65 19.37
C GLY A 141 -13.89 -3.63 18.78
N PHE A 142 -13.00 -4.08 17.89
CA PHE A 142 -12.06 -3.20 17.17
C PHE A 142 -12.60 -2.70 15.82
N ALA A 143 -13.79 -3.14 15.38
CA ALA A 143 -14.44 -2.67 14.17
C ALA A 143 -15.03 -1.26 14.37
N ASP A 144 -14.14 -0.29 14.56
CA ASP A 144 -14.40 1.15 14.60
C ASP A 144 -13.91 1.75 13.26
N PRO A 145 -14.65 2.70 12.64
CA PRO A 145 -14.20 3.42 11.45
C PRO A 145 -12.84 4.13 11.57
N HIS A 146 -12.29 4.28 12.78
CA HIS A 146 -10.96 4.85 13.02
C HIS A 146 -9.83 3.81 13.16
N HIS A 147 -10.12 2.51 13.05
CA HIS A 147 -9.11 1.45 13.11
C HIS A 147 -8.93 0.75 11.76
N PHE A 148 -7.68 0.43 11.43
CA PHE A 148 -7.35 -0.47 10.32
C PHE A 148 -7.14 -1.87 10.86
N ALA A 149 -7.89 -2.84 10.34
CA ALA A 149 -7.77 -4.24 10.72
C ALA A 149 -7.20 -5.04 9.55
N LEU A 150 -6.21 -5.88 9.84
CA LEU A 150 -5.64 -6.81 8.89
C LEU A 150 -5.50 -8.19 9.51
N LEU A 151 -5.80 -9.20 8.71
CA LEU A 151 -5.66 -10.59 9.10
C LEU A 151 -4.64 -11.27 8.19
N SER A 152 -3.72 -12.00 8.80
CA SER A 152 -2.80 -12.88 8.11
C SER A 152 -2.82 -14.25 8.78
N THR A 153 -2.74 -15.31 7.99
CA THR A 153 -2.56 -16.67 8.51
C THR A 153 -1.07 -16.93 8.74
N ALA A 154 -0.69 -17.36 9.94
CA ALA A 154 0.63 -17.96 10.14
C ALA A 154 0.68 -19.29 9.37
N VAL A 155 1.66 -19.44 8.48
CA VAL A 155 1.95 -20.69 7.76
C VAL A 155 2.89 -21.54 8.59
#